data_AF-A0A452TZK1-F1
#
_entry.id   AF-A0A452TZK1-F1
#
_cell.length_a   1.000
_cell.length_b   1.000
_cell.length_c   1.000
_cell.angle_alpha   90.00
_cell.angle_beta   90.00
_cell.angle_gamma   90.00
#
_symmetry.space_group_name_H-M   'P 1'
#
loop_
_entity.id
_entity.type
_entity.pdbx_description
1 polymer ?
#
loop_
_entity_poly.entity_id
_entity_poly.type
_entity_poly.pdbx_seq_one_letter_code
_entity_poly.pdbx_strand_id
1 'polypeptide(L)'
;MPQPSTLCSLSVSCLLFFQLLPWPLATPISTTPWQCPPGKEPNLDLGQGTLCRPCPPGTFSASWGPGLCQPHSRCSPRGRLEAQAGTATQDTLCGDCQPG
;
A
#
# COMPACT_ATOMS: atom_id res chain seq x y z
N MET A 1 13.36 -14.32 3.03
CA MET A 1 14.14 -14.94 1.93
C MET A 1 15.61 -14.57 2.17
N PRO A 2 16.55 -15.53 2.14
CA PRO A 2 17.89 -15.45 2.76
C PRO A 2 18.98 -14.76 1.89
N GLN A 3 20.11 -14.43 2.52
CA GLN A 3 21.27 -13.61 2.05
C GLN A 3 21.99 -14.11 0.77
N PRO A 4 22.96 -13.34 0.17
CA PRO A 4 24.36 -13.50 0.61
C PRO A 4 25.25 -12.23 0.52
N SER A 5 26.15 -12.14 1.50
CA SER A 5 27.59 -11.83 1.39
C SER A 5 28.12 -11.11 0.15
N THR A 6 28.68 -9.91 0.33
CA THR A 6 29.87 -9.49 -0.42
C THR A 6 30.81 -8.73 0.52
N LEU A 7 31.63 -9.49 1.26
CA LEU A 7 32.97 -9.03 1.63
C LEU A 7 33.78 -9.01 0.33
N CYS A 8 34.46 -7.91 0.03
CA CYS A 8 35.79 -7.99 -0.56
C CYS A 8 36.51 -6.65 -0.44
N SER A 9 37.58 -6.68 0.35
CA SER A 9 38.73 -5.78 0.40
C SER A 9 38.81 -4.74 -0.73
N LEU A 10 38.69 -3.47 -0.38
CA LEU A 10 39.15 -2.38 -1.23
C LEU A 10 40.45 -1.85 -0.66
N SER A 11 41.53 -2.40 -1.20
CA SER A 11 42.89 -1.89 -1.12
C SER A 11 42.92 -0.38 -1.34
N VAL A 12 43.76 0.32 -0.56
CA VAL A 12 43.90 1.79 -0.50
C VAL A 12 44.11 2.45 -1.88
N SER A 13 44.50 1.65 -2.89
CA SER A 13 44.63 2.07 -4.29
C SER A 13 43.33 2.44 -5.00
N CYS A 14 42.15 2.00 -4.54
CA CYS A 14 40.86 2.36 -5.17
C CYS A 14 40.33 3.76 -4.78
N LEU A 15 40.88 4.37 -3.73
CA LEU A 15 40.43 5.70 -3.25
C LEU A 15 40.92 6.86 -4.12
N LEU A 16 42.00 6.67 -4.89
CA LEU A 16 42.58 7.75 -5.71
C LEU A 16 41.89 7.92 -7.07
N PHE A 17 41.10 6.93 -7.53
CA PHE A 17 40.35 7.04 -8.79
C PHE A 17 38.96 7.66 -8.65
N PHE A 18 38.43 7.76 -7.42
CA PHE A 18 37.06 8.26 -7.17
C PHE A 18 36.96 9.80 -7.09
N GLN A 19 38.06 10.53 -7.28
CA GLN A 19 38.09 12.01 -7.19
C GLN A 19 38.01 12.73 -8.55
N LEU A 20 38.01 12.00 -9.68
CA LEU A 20 38.03 12.60 -11.03
C LEU A 20 36.76 12.37 -11.85
N LEU A 21 35.80 11.61 -11.33
CA LEU A 21 34.48 11.53 -11.92
C LEU A 21 33.51 12.26 -10.98
N PRO A 22 32.74 13.25 -11.46
CA PRO A 22 31.61 13.77 -10.70
C PRO A 22 30.61 12.60 -10.53
N TRP A 23 30.79 11.85 -9.44
CA TRP A 23 29.76 11.05 -8.77
C TRP A 23 28.42 11.75 -9.01
N PRO A 24 27.50 11.14 -9.79
CA PRO A 24 26.17 11.68 -9.81
C PRO A 24 25.70 11.51 -8.38
N LEU A 25 25.44 12.63 -7.72
CA LEU A 25 24.69 12.64 -6.48
C LEU A 25 23.46 11.81 -6.79
N ALA A 26 23.38 10.60 -6.23
CA ALA A 26 22.17 9.81 -6.29
C ALA A 26 21.14 10.68 -5.59
N THR A 27 20.41 11.48 -6.37
CA THR A 27 19.25 12.19 -5.89
C THR A 27 18.39 11.09 -5.28
N PRO A 28 17.93 11.23 -4.03
CA PRO A 28 16.90 10.33 -3.57
C PRO A 28 15.79 10.52 -4.59
N ILE A 29 15.53 9.49 -5.41
CA ILE A 29 14.31 9.45 -6.18
C ILE A 29 13.26 9.53 -5.08
N SER A 30 12.64 10.69 -4.96
CA SER A 30 11.57 10.94 -4.02
C SER A 30 10.37 10.18 -4.54
N THR A 31 10.46 8.86 -4.52
CA THR A 31 9.34 7.95 -4.64
C THR A 31 8.62 8.04 -3.30
N THR A 32 8.09 9.22 -2.96
CA THR A 32 7.04 9.32 -1.95
C THR A 32 5.93 8.41 -2.45
N PRO A 33 5.65 7.29 -1.77
CA PRO A 33 4.59 6.40 -2.20
C PRO A 33 3.30 7.20 -2.21
N TRP A 34 2.54 7.15 -3.32
CA TRP A 34 1.24 7.80 -3.39
C TRP A 34 0.35 7.29 -2.25
N GLN A 35 -0.21 8.21 -1.45
CA GLN A 35 -1.07 7.88 -0.32
C GLN A 35 -2.45 8.49 -0.55
N CYS A 36 -3.45 7.63 -0.64
CA CYS A 36 -4.84 8.05 -0.68
C CYS A 36 -5.44 8.06 0.73
N PRO A 37 -6.36 9.00 1.01
CA PRO A 37 -7.10 9.00 2.26
C PRO A 37 -8.05 7.80 2.35
N PRO A 38 -8.55 7.48 3.57
CA PRO A 38 -9.63 6.53 3.75
C PRO A 38 -10.82 6.82 2.82
N GLY A 39 -11.45 5.78 2.32
CA GLY A 39 -12.56 5.90 1.36
C GLY A 39 -12.13 6.18 -0.07
N LYS A 40 -10.82 6.20 -0.36
CA LYS A 40 -10.29 6.34 -1.71
C LYS A 40 -9.22 5.30 -2.03
N GLU A 41 -9.06 5.06 -3.32
CA GLU A 41 -8.03 4.21 -3.92
C GLU A 41 -7.29 4.95 -5.05
N PRO A 42 -6.07 4.54 -5.41
CA PRO A 42 -5.38 5.08 -6.56
C PRO A 42 -6.11 4.80 -7.87
N ASN A 43 -6.16 5.79 -8.75
CA ASN A 43 -6.71 5.63 -10.08
C ASN A 43 -5.70 4.93 -11.00
N LEU A 44 -5.91 3.63 -11.24
CA LEU A 44 -5.03 2.79 -12.07
C LEU A 44 -5.11 3.13 -13.56
N ASP A 45 -6.19 3.77 -14.02
CA ASP A 45 -6.37 4.16 -15.43
C ASP A 45 -5.32 5.18 -15.92
N LEU A 46 -4.66 5.89 -15.00
CA LEU A 46 -3.64 6.89 -15.31
C LEU A 46 -2.20 6.34 -15.25
N GLY A 47 -2.02 5.03 -15.09
CA GLY A 47 -0.71 4.35 -15.15
C GLY A 47 0.26 4.63 -14.00
N GLN A 48 0.05 5.73 -13.25
CA GLN A 48 0.89 6.14 -12.12
C GLN A 48 0.14 6.32 -10.80
N GLY A 49 -1.18 6.05 -10.74
CA GLY A 49 -1.95 6.11 -9.49
C GLY A 49 -1.87 7.47 -8.78
N THR A 50 -1.59 8.55 -9.53
CA THR A 50 -1.31 9.89 -9.00
C THR A 50 -2.56 10.59 -8.45
N LEU A 51 -3.75 10.17 -8.89
CA LEU A 51 -5.03 10.70 -8.43
C LEU A 51 -5.80 9.64 -7.63
N CYS A 52 -6.35 10.05 -6.49
CA CYS A 52 -7.22 9.21 -5.68
C CYS A 52 -8.68 9.32 -6.14
N ARG A 53 -9.32 8.19 -6.41
CA ARG A 53 -10.76 8.08 -6.73
C ARG A 53 -11.53 7.50 -5.53
N PRO A 54 -12.83 7.83 -5.36
CA PRO A 54 -13.66 7.21 -4.33
C PRO A 54 -13.74 5.70 -4.51
N CYS A 55 -13.84 4.96 -3.39
CA CYS A 55 -14.08 3.53 -3.42
C CYS A 55 -15.38 3.21 -4.20
N PRO A 56 -15.38 2.19 -5.07
CA PRO A 56 -16.61 1.71 -5.69
C PRO A 56 -17.59 1.16 -4.63
N PRO A 57 -18.91 1.13 -4.93
CA PRO A 57 -19.91 0.59 -4.02
C PRO A 57 -19.59 -0.85 -3.58
N GLY A 58 -19.79 -1.14 -2.29
CA GLY A 58 -19.48 -2.46 -1.72
C GLY A 58 -18.00 -2.68 -1.37
N THR A 59 -17.18 -1.63 -1.42
CA THR A 59 -15.77 -1.67 -1.02
C THR A 59 -15.41 -0.56 -0.04
N PHE A 60 -14.31 -0.71 0.69
CA PHE A 60 -13.82 0.24 1.68
C PHE A 60 -12.30 0.35 1.73
N SER A 61 -11.79 1.47 2.22
CA SER A 61 -10.40 1.68 2.59
C SER A 61 -10.35 2.41 3.93
N ALA A 62 -9.82 1.75 4.96
CA ALA A 62 -9.87 2.25 6.34
C ALA A 62 -8.71 3.18 6.70
N SER A 63 -7.59 3.10 5.98
CA SER A 63 -6.35 3.78 6.33
C SER A 63 -5.80 4.57 5.16
N TRP A 64 -4.90 5.49 5.48
CA TRP A 64 -4.10 6.18 4.48
C TRP A 64 -3.13 5.21 3.82
N GLY A 65 -3.10 5.17 2.48
CA GLY A 65 -2.14 4.32 1.79
C GLY A 65 -2.32 4.22 0.27
N PRO A 66 -1.42 3.48 -0.38
CA PRO A 66 -1.48 3.18 -1.81
C PRO A 66 -2.44 2.02 -2.15
N GLY A 67 -3.12 1.45 -1.14
CA GLY A 67 -3.95 0.26 -1.31
C GLY A 67 -5.22 0.52 -2.12
N LEU A 68 -5.68 -0.50 -2.83
CA LEU A 68 -7.01 -0.52 -3.44
C LEU A 68 -8.09 -0.76 -2.38
N CYS A 69 -9.30 -0.32 -2.66
CA CYS A 69 -10.43 -0.58 -1.76
C CYS A 69 -10.70 -2.08 -1.69
N GLN A 70 -10.95 -2.56 -0.48
CA GLN A 70 -11.23 -3.96 -0.18
C GLN A 70 -12.75 -4.19 -0.18
N PRO A 71 -13.24 -5.36 -0.62
CA PRO A 71 -14.66 -5.65 -0.56
C PRO A 71 -15.17 -5.70 0.88
N HIS A 72 -16.43 -5.32 1.08
CA HIS A 72 -17.10 -5.46 2.37
C HIS A 72 -17.24 -6.93 2.78
N SER A 73 -17.04 -7.20 4.06
CA SER A 73 -17.27 -8.50 4.69
C SER A 73 -18.74 -8.90 4.61
N ARG A 74 -18.98 -10.20 4.43
CA ARG A 74 -20.33 -10.78 4.42
C ARG A 74 -20.57 -11.56 5.72
N CYS A 75 -21.63 -11.22 6.43
CA CYS A 75 -21.97 -11.86 7.72
C CYS A 75 -22.76 -13.16 7.56
N SER A 76 -23.63 -13.23 6.55
CA SER A 76 -24.50 -14.40 6.29
C SER A 76 -23.73 -15.73 6.13
N PRO A 77 -22.62 -15.82 5.37
CA PRO A 77 -21.84 -17.07 5.28
C PRO A 77 -21.24 -17.54 6.60
N ARG A 78 -21.15 -16.64 7.59
CA ARG A 78 -20.68 -16.93 8.95
C ARG A 78 -21.83 -17.22 9.92
N GLY A 79 -23.07 -17.31 9.43
CA GLY A 79 -24.26 -17.49 10.27
C GLY A 79 -24.49 -16.31 11.21
N ARG A 80 -24.14 -15.08 10.82
CA ARG A 80 -24.27 -13.87 11.64
C ARG A 80 -25.13 -12.83 10.96
N LEU A 81 -25.80 -12.04 11.78
CA LEU A 81 -26.55 -10.87 11.34
C LEU A 81 -25.61 -9.70 11.05
N GLU A 82 -25.93 -8.90 10.04
CA GLU A 82 -25.24 -7.63 9.82
C GLU A 82 -25.68 -6.64 10.90
N ALA A 83 -24.73 -6.19 11.73
CA ALA A 83 -24.99 -5.20 12.76
C ALA A 83 -24.84 -3.78 12.22
N GLN A 84 -23.90 -3.57 11.30
CA GLN A 84 -23.69 -2.30 10.63
C GLN A 84 -23.21 -2.53 9.20
N ALA A 85 -23.87 -1.88 8.25
CA ALA A 85 -23.44 -1.85 6.86
C ALA A 85 -22.06 -1.19 6.72
N GLY A 86 -21.22 -1.75 5.85
CA GLY A 86 -19.94 -1.15 5.50
C GLY A 86 -20.12 0.20 4.81
N THR A 87 -19.11 1.06 4.95
CA THR A 87 -19.03 2.38 4.31
C THR A 87 -17.78 2.45 3.42
N ALA A 88 -17.55 3.56 2.72
CA ALA A 88 -16.29 3.72 1.98
C ALA A 88 -15.05 3.66 2.90
N THR A 89 -15.18 4.00 4.18
CA THR A 89 -14.05 4.06 5.13
C THR A 89 -14.02 2.91 6.14
N GLN A 90 -15.04 2.05 6.16
CA GLN A 90 -15.18 1.02 7.18
C GLN A 90 -15.79 -0.25 6.59
N ASP A 91 -15.32 -1.39 7.05
CA ASP A 91 -15.90 -2.68 6.71
C ASP A 91 -17.29 -2.87 7.35
N THR A 92 -18.05 -3.83 6.82
CA THR A 92 -19.27 -4.33 7.45
C THR A 92 -18.97 -4.94 8.82
N LEU A 93 -19.75 -4.57 9.83
CA LEU A 93 -19.68 -5.18 11.15
C LEU A 93 -20.76 -6.25 11.30
N CYS A 94 -20.31 -7.45 11.65
CA CYS A 94 -21.19 -8.57 11.95
C CYS A 94 -21.52 -8.63 13.44
N GLY A 95 -22.80 -8.80 13.76
CA GLY A 95 -23.30 -8.95 15.11
C GLY A 95 -23.46 -10.41 15.53
N ASP A 96 -24.56 -10.66 16.22
CA ASP A 96 -24.92 -11.95 16.79
C ASP A 96 -25.16 -13.03 15.75
N CYS A 97 -25.15 -14.27 16.22
CA CYS A 97 -25.53 -15.41 15.42
C CYS A 97 -26.97 -15.27 14.93
N GLN A 98 -27.22 -15.63 13.68
CA GLN A 98 -28.55 -15.68 13.13
C GLN A 98 -29.33 -16.80 13.82
N PRO A 99 -30.56 -16.55 14.31
CA PRO A 99 -31.41 -17.61 14.83
C PRO A 99 -31.68 -18.64 13.71
N GLY A 100 -31.47 -19.91 14.05
CA GLY A 100 -31.63 -21.07 13.16
C GLY A 100 -33.03 -21.66 13.18
#